data_AF-A0A953RIC8-F1
#
_entry.id   AF-A0A953RIC8-F1
#
_cell.length_a   1.000
_cell.length_b   1.000
_cell.length_c   1.000
_cell.angle_alpha   90.00
_cell.angle_beta   90.00
_cell.angle_gamma   90.00
#
_symmetry.space_group_name_H-M   'P 1'
#
loop_
_entity.id
_entity.type
_entity.pdbx_description
1 polymer ?
#
loop_
_entity_poly.entity_id
_entity_poly.type
_entity_poly.pdbx_seq_one_letter_code
_entity_poly.pdbx_strand_id
1 'polypeptide(L)'
;MKPDEGFLIERVQTGVRIEKRLLKVLKAFAEYHDLTLGDLLEGIVLHAFDGKTPFGQGSLDQIKELKKFYGLELDSSASHRLKEAKRARAPRKRDSKSV
;
A
#
# COMPACT_ATOMS: atom_id res chain seq x y z
N MET A 1 0.65 27.10 -12.70
CA MET A 1 -0.73 26.73 -12.31
C MET A 1 -1.01 27.46 -11.01
N LYS A 2 -2.16 28.12 -10.87
CA LYS A 2 -2.49 28.82 -9.62
C LYS A 2 -2.66 27.77 -8.50
N PRO A 3 -2.10 28.00 -7.30
CA PRO A 3 -2.02 26.97 -6.26
C PRO A 3 -3.39 26.52 -5.69
N ASP A 4 -4.48 27.26 -5.95
CA ASP A 4 -5.78 27.05 -5.29
C ASP A 4 -6.92 26.61 -6.23
N GLU A 5 -6.64 26.29 -7.50
CA GLU A 5 -7.68 25.76 -8.41
C GLU A 5 -7.77 24.23 -8.29
N GLY A 6 -8.74 23.77 -7.50
CA GLY A 6 -9.10 22.36 -7.44
C GLY A 6 -9.74 21.88 -8.74
N PHE A 7 -9.45 20.63 -9.13
CA PHE A 7 -10.12 19.99 -10.26
C PHE A 7 -11.44 19.35 -9.80
N LEU A 8 -12.54 19.62 -10.50
CA LEU A 8 -13.80 18.91 -10.30
C LEU A 8 -13.68 17.49 -10.85
N ILE A 9 -13.83 16.50 -9.97
CA ILE A 9 -13.66 15.08 -10.31
C ILE A 9 -14.70 14.20 -9.60
N GLU A 10 -14.92 13.01 -10.16
CA GLU A 10 -15.74 11.96 -9.56
C GLU A 10 -14.85 10.88 -8.93
N ARG A 11 -15.21 10.44 -7.72
CA ARG A 11 -14.52 9.34 -7.03
C ARG A 11 -15.40 8.11 -6.95
N VAL A 12 -14.83 6.96 -7.27
CA VAL A 12 -15.51 5.66 -7.21
C VAL A 12 -14.82 4.76 -6.19
N GLN A 13 -15.61 4.07 -5.38
CA GLN A 13 -15.09 3.13 -4.38
C GLN A 13 -14.51 1.89 -5.06
N THR A 14 -13.34 1.43 -4.61
CA THR A 14 -12.64 0.28 -5.20
C THR A 14 -12.54 -0.89 -4.22
N GLY A 15 -12.65 -2.12 -4.75
CA GLY A 15 -12.54 -3.37 -3.98
C GLY A 15 -11.18 -4.07 -4.12
N VAL A 16 -10.09 -3.32 -4.32
CA VAL A 16 -8.78 -3.89 -4.64
C VAL A 16 -8.13 -4.59 -3.45
N ARG A 17 -7.44 -5.69 -3.71
CA ARG A 17 -6.60 -6.38 -2.72
C ARG A 17 -5.16 -5.88 -2.81
N ILE A 18 -4.59 -5.48 -1.67
CA ILE A 18 -3.23 -4.93 -1.57
C ILE A 18 -2.44 -5.75 -0.55
N GLU A 19 -1.13 -5.89 -0.75
CA GLU A 19 -0.26 -6.54 0.24
C GLU A 19 -0.36 -5.80 1.60
N LYS A 20 -0.50 -6.58 2.67
CA LYS A 20 -0.88 -6.09 3.99
C LYS A 20 0.08 -5.03 4.55
N ARG A 21 1.39 -5.25 4.43
CA ARG A 21 2.43 -4.37 4.98
C ARG A 21 2.62 -3.13 4.11
N LEU A 22 2.55 -3.28 2.78
CA LEU A 22 2.51 -2.17 1.84
C LEU A 22 1.35 -1.23 2.16
N LEU A 23 0.14 -1.76 2.39
CA LEU A 23 -1.00 -0.94 2.77
C LEU A 23 -0.78 -0.22 4.12
N LYS A 24 -0.11 -0.84 5.08
CA LYS A 24 0.23 -0.19 6.36
C LYS A 24 1.21 0.96 6.17
N VAL A 25 2.25 0.77 5.37
CA VAL A 25 3.22 1.83 5.03
C VAL A 25 2.50 2.98 4.34
N LEU A 26 1.67 2.70 3.33
CA LEU A 26 0.91 3.73 2.61
C LEU A 26 -0.03 4.52 3.54
N LYS A 27 -0.78 3.84 4.42
CA LYS A 27 -1.68 4.52 5.36
C LYS A 27 -0.93 5.38 6.37
N ALA A 28 0.16 4.86 6.95
CA ALA A 28 0.96 5.62 7.91
C ALA A 28 1.65 6.83 7.27
N PHE A 29 2.11 6.67 6.03
CA PHE A 29 2.73 7.77 5.28
C PHE A 29 1.70 8.84 4.87
N ALA A 30 0.48 8.43 4.48
CA ALA A 30 -0.61 9.36 4.20
C ALA A 30 -0.98 10.18 5.45
N GLU A 31 -1.14 9.50 6.60
CA GLU A 31 -1.42 10.15 7.89
C GLU A 31 -0.31 11.15 8.29
N TYR A 32 0.95 10.79 8.09
CA TYR A 32 2.09 11.68 8.40
C TYR A 32 2.06 13.01 7.62
N HIS A 33 1.39 13.04 6.47
CA HIS A 33 1.26 14.22 5.61
C HIS A 33 -0.16 14.82 5.63
N ASP A 34 -1.03 14.40 6.54
CA ASP A 34 -2.44 14.82 6.60
C ASP A 34 -3.20 14.58 5.28
N LEU A 35 -2.83 13.51 4.56
CA LEU A 35 -3.44 13.11 3.29
C LEU A 35 -4.39 11.94 3.48
N THR A 36 -5.43 11.87 2.66
CA THR A 36 -6.17 10.61 2.52
C THR A 36 -5.32 9.57 1.77
N LEU A 37 -5.60 8.28 1.98
CA LEU A 37 -4.97 7.22 1.19
C LEU A 37 -5.27 7.39 -0.31
N GLY A 38 -6.46 7.90 -0.66
CA GLY A 38 -6.84 8.20 -2.04
C GLY A 38 -5.95 9.26 -2.66
N ASP A 39 -5.80 10.41 -1.99
CA ASP A 39 -4.97 11.52 -2.50
C ASP A 39 -3.51 11.11 -2.64
N LEU A 40 -2.98 10.33 -1.69
CA LEU A 40 -1.62 9.79 -1.80
C LEU A 40 -1.47 8.87 -3.02
N LEU A 41 -2.42 7.94 -3.23
CA LEU A 41 -2.37 7.00 -4.35
C LEU A 41 -2.51 7.72 -5.70
N GLU A 42 -3.46 8.65 -5.80
CA GLU A 42 -3.67 9.49 -7.00
C GLU A 42 -2.41 10.30 -7.30
N GLY A 43 -1.79 10.91 -6.29
CA GLY A 43 -0.52 11.63 -6.45
C GLY A 43 0.63 10.76 -6.96
N ILE A 44 0.80 9.54 -6.41
CA ILE A 44 1.80 8.57 -6.88
C ILE A 44 1.55 8.21 -8.35
N VAL A 45 0.31 7.91 -8.71
CA VAL A 45 -0.08 7.49 -10.06
C VAL A 45 0.14 8.61 -11.08
N LEU A 46 -0.26 9.85 -10.76
CA LEU A 46 -0.05 11.01 -11.63
C LEU A 46 1.44 11.24 -11.93
N HIS A 47 2.30 11.17 -10.91
CA HIS A 47 3.75 11.26 -11.12
C HIS A 47 4.29 10.10 -11.96
N ALA A 48 3.81 8.87 -11.72
CA ALA A 48 4.24 7.70 -12.48
C ALA A 48 3.82 7.77 -13.96
N PHE A 49 2.62 8.27 -14.26
CA PHE A 49 2.15 8.52 -15.63
C PHE A 49 3.01 9.58 -16.34
N ASP A 50 3.46 10.60 -15.61
CA ASP A 50 4.39 11.62 -16.09
C ASP A 50 5.85 11.15 -16.19
N GLY A 51 6.17 9.93 -15.73
CA GLY A 51 7.55 9.43 -15.63
C GLY A 51 8.42 10.14 -14.59
N LYS A 52 7.80 10.81 -13.60
CA LYS A 52 8.47 11.56 -12.52
C LYS A 52 8.52 10.76 -11.23
N THR A 53 9.43 11.15 -10.34
CA THR A 53 9.53 10.57 -8.99
C THR A 53 8.49 11.21 -8.06
N PRO A 54 7.60 10.43 -7.43
CA PRO A 54 6.54 10.98 -6.56
C PRO A 54 7.05 11.49 -5.20
N PHE A 55 8.26 11.10 -4.80
CA PHE A 55 8.79 11.40 -3.46
C PHE A 55 10.19 12.01 -3.57
N GLY A 56 10.41 13.08 -2.82
CA GLY A 56 11.75 13.63 -2.58
C GLY A 56 12.50 12.86 -1.50
N GLN A 57 13.76 13.25 -1.25
CA GLN A 57 14.65 12.51 -0.34
C GLN A 57 14.08 12.35 1.08
N GLY A 58 13.57 13.43 1.69
CA GLY A 58 13.01 13.35 3.05
C GLY A 58 11.81 12.41 3.15
N SER A 59 10.94 12.40 2.13
CA SER A 59 9.81 11.45 2.04
C SER A 59 10.31 10.01 1.88
N LEU A 60 11.35 9.78 1.09
CA LEU A 60 11.96 8.46 0.91
C LEU A 60 12.58 7.93 2.21
N ASP A 61 13.22 8.79 3.00
CA ASP A 61 13.78 8.44 4.30
C ASP A 61 12.66 8.03 5.28
N GLN A 62 11.57 8.78 5.32
CA GLN A 62 10.41 8.45 6.15
C GLN A 62 9.75 7.13 5.70
N ILE A 63 9.61 6.90 4.39
CA ILE A 63 9.10 5.63 3.84
C ILE A 63 10.02 4.47 4.26
N LYS A 64 11.34 4.66 4.26
CA LYS A 64 12.30 3.62 4.68
C LYS A 64 12.12 3.23 6.14
N GLU A 65 11.92 4.20 7.04
CA GLU A 65 11.65 3.92 8.46
C GLU A 65 10.30 3.22 8.66
N LEU A 66 9.26 3.63 7.93
CA LEU A 66 7.97 2.94 7.96
C LEU A 66 8.05 1.51 7.43
N LYS A 67 8.82 1.28 6.36
CA LYS A 67 9.08 -0.07 5.83
C LYS A 67 9.73 -0.95 6.89
N LYS A 68 10.75 -0.45 7.58
CA LYS A 68 11.43 -1.15 8.68
C LYS A 68 10.46 -1.45 9.82
N PHE A 69 9.67 -0.48 10.26
CA PHE A 69 8.69 -0.65 11.34
C PHE A 69 7.63 -1.73 11.03
N TYR A 70 7.14 -1.79 9.79
CA TYR A 70 6.16 -2.79 9.38
C TYR A 70 6.76 -4.08 8.79
N GLY A 71 8.08 -4.19 8.71
CA GLY A 71 8.78 -5.34 8.12
C GLY A 71 8.48 -5.56 6.63
N LEU A 72 8.39 -4.47 5.85
CA LEU A 72 8.17 -4.51 4.41
C LEU A 72 9.52 -4.54 3.66
N GLU A 73 9.94 -5.74 3.26
CA GLU A 73 11.18 -5.96 2.50
C GLU A 73 11.00 -5.84 0.98
N LEU A 74 9.76 -5.63 0.50
CA LEU A 74 9.48 -5.56 -0.94
C LEU A 74 10.03 -4.26 -1.56
N ASP A 75 10.47 -4.35 -2.81
CA ASP A 75 10.87 -3.24 -3.66
C ASP A 75 10.20 -3.34 -5.05
N SER A 76 10.57 -2.45 -5.97
CA SER A 76 10.02 -2.41 -7.32
C SER A 76 10.28 -3.68 -8.13
N SER A 77 11.31 -4.47 -7.79
CA SER A 77 11.55 -5.75 -8.42
C SER A 77 10.39 -6.71 -8.13
N ALA A 78 9.74 -6.63 -6.97
CA ALA A 78 8.59 -7.49 -6.65
C ALA A 78 7.33 -7.21 -7.49
N SER A 79 7.32 -6.15 -8.30
CA SER A 79 6.18 -5.77 -9.14
C SER A 79 5.73 -6.95 -10.03
N HIS A 80 4.41 -7.18 -10.09
CA HIS A 80 3.75 -8.28 -10.80
C HIS A 80 4.16 -9.72 -10.38
N ARG A 81 4.98 -9.87 -9.32
CA ARG A 81 5.48 -11.17 -8.85
C ARG A 81 4.89 -11.63 -7.51
N LEU A 82 4.02 -10.81 -6.90
CA LEU A 82 3.37 -11.16 -5.63
C LEU A 82 2.40 -12.32 -5.81
N LYS A 83 2.44 -13.27 -4.88
CA LYS A 83 1.54 -14.44 -4.83
C LYS A 83 0.85 -14.49 -3.48
N GLU A 84 -0.40 -14.93 -3.50
CA GLU A 84 -1.19 -15.14 -2.30
C GLU A 84 -0.56 -16.24 -1.42
N ALA A 85 -0.49 -16.00 -0.12
CA ALA A 85 -0.11 -17.04 0.83
C ALA A 85 -1.17 -18.15 0.77
N LYS A 86 -0.73 -19.40 0.57
CA LYS A 86 -1.63 -20.54 0.71
C LYS A 86 -2.14 -20.55 2.16
N ARG A 87 -3.45 -20.39 2.36
CA ARG A 87 -4.07 -20.57 3.67
C ARG A 87 -3.60 -21.92 4.22
N ALA A 88 -2.95 -21.92 5.39
CA ALA A 88 -2.66 -23.17 6.09
C ALA A 88 -4.01 -23.88 6.30
N ARG A 89 -4.14 -25.12 5.81
CA ARG A 89 -5.32 -25.94 6.11
C ARG A 89 -5.36 -26.12 7.63
N ALA A 90 -6.48 -25.72 8.24
CA ALA A 90 -6.71 -26.00 9.65
C ALA A 90 -6.55 -27.51 9.90
N PRO A 91 -5.90 -27.93 11.01
CA PRO A 91 -5.77 -29.34 11.33
C PRO A 91 -7.17 -29.96 11.47
N ARG A 92 -7.44 -31.02 10.71
CA ARG A 92 -8.66 -31.83 10.88
C ARG A 92 -8.63 -32.38 12.31
N LYS A 93 -9.64 -32.05 13.14
CA LYS A 93 -9.86 -32.74 14.42
C LYS A 93 -9.93 -34.24 14.12
N ARG A 94 -9.04 -35.04 14.71
CA ARG A 94 -9.19 -36.49 14.74
C ARG A 94 -10.40 -36.78 15.63
N ASP A 95 -11.45 -37.36 15.07
CA ASP A 95 -12.57 -37.89 15.85
C ASP A 95 -12.04 -39.03 16.71
N SER A 96 -11.80 -38.74 17.99
CA SER A 96 -11.59 -39.76 19.02
C SER A 96 -12.94 -40.30 19.44
N LYS A 97 -13.46 -41.27 18.67
CA LYS A 97 -14.37 -42.28 19.19
C LYS A 97 -13.66 -43.62 19.09
N SER A 98 -13.23 -44.13 20.23
CA SER A 98 -12.81 -45.52 20.38
C SER A 98 -13.29 -45.99 21.74
N VAL A 99 -14.30 -46.86 21.64
CA VAL A 99 -14.73 -47.94 22.55
C VAL A 99 -15.20 -47.54 23.95
#